data_AF-A0AAC9HLT9-F1
#
_entry.id   AF-A0AAC9HLT9-F1
#
_cell.length_a   1.000
_cell.length_b   1.000
_cell.length_c   1.000
_cell.angle_alpha   90.00
_cell.angle_beta   90.00
_cell.angle_gamma   90.00
#
_symmetry.space_group_name_H-M   'P 1'
#
loop_
_entity.id
_entity.type
_entity.pdbx_description
1 polymer ?
#
loop_
_entity_poly.entity_id
_entity_poly.type
_entity_poly.pdbx_seq_one_letter_code
_entity_poly.pdbx_strand_id
1 'polypeptide(L)'
;MRKSRWAAAGLAVLLTGAAFGTSVASEEPFVDPAGLDLESKGTFDVMSDIQGALEAFNDVRLAAHDLAPDSKALMINGDIVDRGYDFEYDEVSEIIASTPGPGADTTLSSIGNHEAYSPAWCSPTELCQPSWPNGFTEEELYQSFFDFAGRDRVYDEIVVDGIPLITLGTERLMWWEDPNLDDHIYLSDEQLSWLRARLDHHTRNGEPVFIATHYPLENTVSASDGTSGQFHLQDRELRQILGDYPQAVLFSSHTHSNLREDDWATRVKVPGGHPDGFTAVNTGAVLNRQVIQVTAGSDGARIRARDVAAGEWIQDLVVPTVDPAEPASGLLVEPSQDNIAPGGSVEIDAEFVNLGSKRLIHAGLEPVVPQGWQAELVEQSGPKHLDRGATTSATWRMTPPEGVEAGDVEFAVDAVHGRGSKATRVTEQTEVQIVSAPAGDVFVSDLPFLTAENGVGPVERDQSNGAIGRNDGHPLTVDGVTYEKGLGTMAPSETTLYLGGECARFAASVGIDDRAPQSSQNRPDDGRGDGGDVVFQVWADDEKVWDSGLVSSGEGARDMDVHLNDAETLRLVVTDGGDENWWDYADWGQARLTCAG
;
A
#
# COMPACT_ATOMS: atom_id res chain seq x y z
N MET A 1 79.98 3.09 3.43
CA MET A 1 78.95 2.45 2.58
C MET A 1 78.86 0.98 2.99
N ARG A 2 77.89 0.61 3.81
CA ARG A 2 77.83 -0.74 4.38
C ARG A 2 76.39 -1.23 4.48
N LYS A 3 76.08 -2.25 3.67
CA LYS A 3 75.12 -3.30 4.01
C LYS A 3 75.92 -4.45 4.61
N SER A 4 75.52 -4.97 5.77
CA SER A 4 75.69 -6.40 6.09
C SER A 4 74.86 -6.79 7.31
N ARG A 5 74.34 -8.02 7.19
CA ARG A 5 73.37 -8.76 8.00
C ARG A 5 73.90 -9.22 9.38
N TRP A 6 72.97 -9.22 10.35
CA TRP A 6 72.67 -10.22 11.41
C TRP A 6 73.76 -10.72 12.38
N ALA A 7 73.47 -10.60 13.69
CA ALA A 7 73.75 -11.62 14.71
C ALA A 7 72.79 -11.45 15.91
N ALA A 8 72.33 -12.58 16.42
CA ALA A 8 71.25 -12.77 17.39
C ALA A 8 71.66 -12.54 18.86
N ALA A 9 70.67 -12.24 19.69
CA ALA A 9 70.68 -12.53 21.13
C ALA A 9 69.27 -12.99 21.53
N GLY A 10 69.17 -14.21 22.04
CA GLY A 10 67.94 -14.77 22.58
C GLY A 10 67.72 -14.41 24.05
N LEU A 11 66.47 -14.49 24.50
CA LEU A 11 66.15 -14.74 25.90
C LEU A 11 64.82 -15.49 26.01
N ALA A 12 64.77 -16.37 27.01
CA ALA A 12 63.80 -17.44 27.22
C ALA A 12 62.35 -16.98 27.43
N VAL A 13 61.41 -17.78 26.91
CA VAL A 13 59.97 -17.68 27.18
C VAL A 13 59.64 -18.48 28.44
N LEU A 14 59.11 -17.79 29.45
CA LEU A 14 58.42 -18.35 30.60
C LEU A 14 56.94 -18.53 30.26
N LEU A 15 56.45 -19.76 30.38
CA LEU A 15 55.04 -20.11 30.34
C LEU A 15 54.33 -19.62 31.61
N THR A 16 53.37 -18.71 31.46
CA THR A 16 52.28 -18.51 32.43
C THR A 16 50.98 -18.31 31.66
N GLY A 17 50.02 -19.21 31.88
CA GLY A 17 48.72 -19.20 31.23
C GLY A 17 47.93 -17.93 31.58
N ALA A 18 47.42 -17.28 30.54
CA ALA A 18 46.37 -16.29 30.67
C ALA A 18 45.03 -17.02 30.50
N ALA A 19 44.20 -16.96 31.54
CA ALA A 19 42.78 -17.21 31.40
C ALA A 19 42.21 -16.13 30.47
N PHE A 20 41.56 -16.55 29.38
CA PHE A 20 40.75 -15.67 28.56
C PHE A 20 39.50 -15.32 29.38
N GLY A 21 39.50 -14.13 29.97
CA GLY A 21 38.27 -13.48 30.37
C GLY A 21 37.55 -13.03 29.09
N THR A 22 36.33 -13.55 28.88
CA THR A 22 35.39 -12.99 27.91
C THR A 22 35.07 -11.56 28.33
N SER A 23 35.60 -10.58 27.61
CA SER A 23 35.10 -9.21 27.72
C SER A 23 33.71 -9.19 27.10
N VAL A 24 32.68 -9.17 27.95
CA VAL A 24 31.39 -8.63 27.54
C VAL A 24 31.67 -7.18 27.20
N ALA A 25 31.58 -6.84 25.91
CA ALA A 25 31.61 -5.45 25.49
C ALA A 25 30.37 -4.81 26.09
N SER A 26 30.55 -4.02 27.15
CA SER A 26 29.50 -3.11 27.61
C SER A 26 29.35 -2.08 26.49
N GLU A 27 28.26 -2.17 25.72
CA GLU A 27 27.86 -1.14 24.77
C GLU A 27 27.75 0.19 25.55
N GLU A 28 28.45 1.22 25.08
CA GLU A 28 28.35 2.55 25.70
C GLU A 28 26.90 3.04 25.62
N PRO A 29 26.38 3.74 26.65
CA PRO A 29 25.05 4.34 26.57
C PRO A 29 25.01 5.27 25.37
N PHE A 30 24.01 5.05 24.51
CA PHE A 30 23.79 5.91 23.36
C PHE A 30 23.42 7.30 23.84
N VAL A 31 24.17 8.29 23.38
CA VAL A 31 23.80 9.70 23.55
C VAL A 31 23.26 10.13 22.20
N ASP A 32 21.96 10.41 22.11
CA ASP A 32 21.42 11.02 20.91
C ASP A 32 22.17 12.34 20.65
N PRO A 33 22.88 12.47 19.50
CA PRO A 33 23.61 13.69 19.19
C PRO A 33 22.69 14.92 19.06
N ALA A 34 21.38 14.73 18.86
CA ALA A 34 20.38 15.81 18.82
C ALA A 34 19.81 16.20 20.20
N GLY A 35 20.04 15.39 21.24
CA GLY A 35 19.57 15.65 22.60
C GLY A 35 18.07 15.43 22.82
N LEU A 36 17.43 14.60 21.99
CA LEU A 36 16.03 14.18 22.14
C LEU A 36 15.87 13.23 23.33
N ASP A 37 14.76 13.37 24.06
CA ASP A 37 14.32 12.35 25.01
C ASP A 37 13.67 11.17 24.28
N LEU A 38 14.48 10.12 24.05
CA LEU A 38 14.06 8.88 23.39
C LEU A 38 13.85 7.73 24.37
N GLU A 39 14.00 7.93 25.68
CA GLU A 39 14.10 6.82 26.65
C GLU A 39 13.06 6.90 27.79
N SER A 40 12.44 8.06 28.02
CA SER A 40 11.60 8.27 29.21
C SER A 40 10.37 7.37 29.33
N LYS A 41 9.89 6.76 28.24
CA LYS A 41 8.73 5.87 28.25
C LYS A 41 9.13 4.39 28.35
N GLY A 42 10.29 4.01 27.79
CA GLY A 42 10.87 2.68 27.91
C GLY A 42 11.04 1.95 26.58
N THR A 43 11.30 0.64 26.67
CA THR A 43 11.58 -0.22 25.51
C THR A 43 10.48 -1.26 25.33
N PHE A 44 10.18 -1.62 24.08
CA PHE A 44 9.39 -2.79 23.73
C PHE A 44 10.03 -3.54 22.55
N ASP A 45 9.69 -4.81 22.42
CA ASP A 45 10.23 -5.69 21.38
C ASP A 45 9.20 -5.92 20.28
N VAL A 46 9.65 -5.97 19.02
CA VAL A 46 8.81 -6.29 17.86
C VAL A 46 9.38 -7.53 17.17
N MET A 47 8.51 -8.52 16.98
CA MET A 47 8.82 -9.81 16.36
C MET A 47 7.72 -10.17 15.37
N SER A 48 8.00 -11.08 14.44
CA SER A 48 7.03 -11.59 13.47
C SER A 48 7.48 -12.91 12.87
N ASP A 49 6.61 -13.56 12.10
CA ASP A 49 6.91 -14.73 11.27
C ASP A 49 7.61 -15.83 12.09
N ILE A 50 6.91 -16.30 13.12
CA ILE A 50 7.36 -17.40 13.98
C ILE A 50 7.21 -18.73 13.23
N GLN A 51 6.04 -18.97 12.61
CA GLN A 51 5.77 -20.12 11.73
C GLN A 51 6.31 -21.46 12.26
N GLY A 52 6.02 -21.77 13.52
CA GLY A 52 6.46 -23.01 14.18
C GLY A 52 7.96 -23.08 14.51
N ALA A 53 8.75 -22.04 14.25
CA ALA A 53 10.17 -21.94 14.64
C ALA A 53 10.35 -21.61 16.13
N LEU A 54 9.73 -22.41 16.99
CA LEU A 54 9.65 -22.23 18.44
C LEU A 54 11.03 -22.08 19.11
N GLU A 55 12.04 -22.82 18.66
CA GLU A 55 13.42 -22.67 19.16
C GLU A 55 13.99 -21.29 18.83
N ALA A 56 13.80 -20.81 17.60
CA ALA A 56 14.26 -19.51 17.18
C ALA A 56 13.52 -18.39 17.91
N PHE A 57 12.21 -18.53 18.12
CA PHE A 57 11.41 -17.58 18.89
C PHE A 57 11.90 -17.47 20.33
N ASN A 58 12.16 -18.60 21.00
CA ASN A 58 12.75 -18.59 22.34
C ASN A 58 14.13 -17.94 22.37
N ASP A 59 15.02 -18.27 21.43
CA ASP A 59 16.37 -17.70 21.34
C ASP A 59 16.32 -16.17 21.14
N VAL A 60 15.43 -15.71 20.27
CA VAL A 60 15.22 -14.29 19.99
C VAL A 60 14.67 -13.55 21.21
N ARG A 61 13.69 -14.13 21.93
CA ARG A 61 13.16 -13.56 23.17
C ARG A 61 14.20 -13.45 24.27
N LEU A 62 15.01 -14.50 24.47
CA LEU A 62 16.10 -14.48 25.44
C LEU A 62 17.13 -13.39 25.11
N ALA A 63 17.50 -13.27 23.84
CA ALA A 63 18.42 -12.24 23.40
C ALA A 63 17.84 -10.82 23.58
N ALA A 64 16.57 -10.61 23.25
CA ALA A 64 15.88 -9.34 23.47
C ALA A 64 15.85 -8.97 24.96
N HIS A 65 15.53 -9.94 25.83
CA HIS A 65 15.56 -9.75 27.28
C HIS A 65 16.96 -9.43 27.80
N ASP A 66 18.01 -10.11 27.33
CA ASP A 66 19.39 -9.83 27.75
C ASP A 66 19.84 -8.41 27.37
N LEU A 67 19.30 -7.85 26.29
CA LEU A 67 19.58 -6.49 25.83
C LEU A 67 18.77 -5.43 26.56
N ALA A 68 17.49 -5.70 26.82
CA ALA A 68 16.58 -4.82 27.53
C ALA A 68 15.76 -5.62 28.56
N PRO A 69 16.32 -5.91 29.75
CA PRO A 69 15.64 -6.72 30.76
C PRO A 69 14.33 -6.13 31.26
N ASP A 70 14.20 -4.80 31.17
CA ASP A 70 13.02 -4.01 31.56
C ASP A 70 12.09 -3.70 30.38
N SER A 71 12.21 -4.43 29.25
CA SER A 71 11.29 -4.34 28.12
C SER A 71 9.85 -4.52 28.59
N LYS A 72 8.98 -3.62 28.13
CA LYS A 72 7.65 -3.37 28.69
C LYS A 72 6.57 -4.18 27.99
N ALA A 73 6.72 -4.37 26.70
CA ALA A 73 5.72 -4.96 25.83
C ALA A 73 6.36 -5.77 24.71
N LEU A 74 5.58 -6.69 24.15
CA LEU A 74 5.91 -7.43 22.95
C LEU A 74 4.85 -7.14 21.89
N MET A 75 5.28 -6.78 20.68
CA MET A 75 4.42 -6.73 19.51
C MET A 75 4.77 -7.91 18.60
N ILE A 76 3.79 -8.78 18.29
CA ILE A 76 3.95 -9.87 17.32
C ILE A 76 3.17 -9.52 16.06
N ASN A 77 3.85 -9.28 14.94
CA ASN A 77 3.21 -8.76 13.74
C ASN A 77 2.74 -9.84 12.75
N GLY A 78 1.91 -10.79 13.20
CA GLY A 78 1.33 -11.85 12.37
C GLY A 78 2.26 -13.06 12.18
N ASP A 79 1.72 -14.09 11.52
CA ASP A 79 2.38 -15.39 11.31
C ASP A 79 2.97 -15.97 12.60
N ILE A 80 2.13 -15.93 13.64
CA ILE A 80 2.40 -16.39 15.00
C ILE A 80 2.56 -17.90 15.00
N VAL A 81 1.75 -18.58 14.19
CA VAL A 81 1.66 -20.04 14.09
C VAL A 81 2.06 -20.49 12.68
N ASP A 82 2.28 -21.79 12.49
CA ASP A 82 2.57 -22.34 11.16
C ASP A 82 1.30 -22.50 10.32
N ARG A 83 0.17 -22.85 10.94
CA ARG A 83 -1.05 -23.21 10.19
C ARG A 83 -2.37 -22.73 10.79
N GLY A 84 -2.41 -22.23 12.01
CA GLY A 84 -3.68 -21.76 12.61
C GLY A 84 -4.39 -22.80 13.47
N TYR A 85 -3.69 -23.83 13.96
CA TYR A 85 -4.28 -24.75 14.93
C TYR A 85 -4.14 -24.23 16.36
N ASP A 86 -5.15 -24.46 17.21
CA ASP A 86 -5.15 -24.07 18.64
C ASP A 86 -3.88 -24.50 19.39
N PHE A 87 -3.38 -25.72 19.13
CA PHE A 87 -2.18 -26.22 19.82
C PHE A 87 -0.91 -25.47 19.43
N GLU A 88 -0.85 -24.89 18.22
CA GLU A 88 0.30 -24.08 17.79
C GLU A 88 0.32 -22.75 18.52
N TYR A 89 -0.86 -22.17 18.79
CA TYR A 89 -0.99 -20.99 19.65
C TYR A 89 -0.59 -21.32 21.09
N ASP A 90 -1.03 -22.46 21.64
CA ASP A 90 -0.64 -22.91 22.98
C ASP A 90 0.89 -23.03 23.12
N GLU A 91 1.57 -23.56 22.10
CA GLU A 91 3.03 -23.67 22.07
C GLU A 91 3.73 -22.30 22.12
N VAL A 92 3.22 -21.30 21.38
CA VAL A 92 3.75 -19.93 21.42
C VAL A 92 3.46 -19.29 22.78
N SER A 93 2.25 -19.46 23.32
CA SER A 93 1.87 -18.96 24.65
C SER A 93 2.74 -19.57 25.76
N GLU A 94 3.12 -20.85 25.66
CA GLU A 94 4.02 -21.50 26.61
C GLU A 94 5.40 -20.84 26.62
N ILE A 95 5.94 -20.46 25.46
CA ILE A 95 7.22 -19.74 25.37
C ILE A 95 7.09 -18.33 25.95
N ILE A 96 6.02 -17.60 25.63
CA ILE A 96 5.78 -16.27 26.21
C ILE A 96 5.73 -16.35 27.73
N ALA A 97 5.07 -17.37 28.28
CA ALA A 97 4.92 -17.56 29.72
C ALA A 97 6.20 -18.06 30.43
N SER A 98 7.05 -18.82 29.74
CA SER A 98 8.23 -19.47 30.34
C SER A 98 9.54 -18.70 30.14
N THR A 99 9.58 -17.77 29.18
CA THR A 99 10.77 -16.95 28.88
C THR A 99 10.68 -15.56 29.55
N PRO A 100 11.76 -15.05 30.18
CA PRO A 100 11.77 -13.70 30.76
C PRO A 100 11.42 -12.60 29.75
N GLY A 101 10.77 -11.53 30.22
CA GLY A 101 10.35 -10.39 29.40
C GLY A 101 8.84 -10.12 29.49
N PRO A 102 8.27 -9.39 28.51
CA PRO A 102 6.84 -9.14 28.41
C PRO A 102 6.02 -10.44 28.36
N GLY A 103 4.96 -10.51 29.16
CA GLY A 103 4.03 -11.65 29.22
C GLY A 103 2.79 -11.43 28.38
N ALA A 104 1.80 -12.32 28.51
CA ALA A 104 0.55 -12.26 27.73
C ALA A 104 -0.19 -10.92 27.87
N ASP A 105 -0.34 -10.39 29.10
CA ASP A 105 -1.05 -9.13 29.36
C ASP A 105 -0.39 -7.87 28.74
N THR A 106 0.88 -7.97 28.33
CA THR A 106 1.62 -6.89 27.65
C THR A 106 2.11 -7.30 26.27
N THR A 107 1.49 -8.33 25.69
CA THR A 107 1.70 -8.73 24.30
C THR A 107 0.52 -8.27 23.45
N LEU A 108 0.80 -7.62 22.32
CA LEU A 108 -0.20 -7.30 21.30
C LEU A 108 0.18 -7.98 19.99
N SER A 109 -0.76 -8.68 19.38
CA SER A 109 -0.52 -9.46 18.16
C SER A 109 -1.47 -9.05 17.03
N SER A 110 -0.95 -8.92 15.81
CA SER A 110 -1.76 -8.85 14.58
C SER A 110 -1.92 -10.24 13.99
N ILE A 111 -2.89 -10.39 13.09
CA ILE A 111 -3.13 -11.63 12.33
C ILE A 111 -2.36 -11.59 11.00
N GLY A 112 -1.77 -12.70 10.59
CA GLY A 112 -1.16 -12.94 9.28
C GLY A 112 -1.88 -14.04 8.50
N ASN A 113 -1.29 -14.50 7.40
CA ASN A 113 -1.87 -15.56 6.56
C ASN A 113 -1.74 -16.95 7.17
N HIS A 114 -0.68 -17.24 7.92
CA HIS A 114 -0.49 -18.59 8.45
C HIS A 114 -1.57 -18.97 9.47
N GLU A 115 -2.26 -18.00 10.06
CA GLU A 115 -3.45 -18.23 10.88
C GLU A 115 -4.63 -18.86 10.10
N ALA A 116 -4.62 -18.81 8.77
CA ALA A 116 -5.71 -19.28 7.91
C ALA A 116 -5.42 -20.57 7.12
N TYR A 117 -4.31 -21.26 7.36
CA TYR A 117 -3.86 -22.40 6.52
C TYR A 117 -4.38 -23.78 6.93
N SER A 118 -4.91 -23.94 8.15
CA SER A 118 -5.45 -25.20 8.66
C SER A 118 -6.51 -25.85 7.75
N PRO A 119 -7.36 -25.13 6.98
CA PRO A 119 -8.31 -25.73 6.05
C PRO A 119 -7.68 -26.54 4.91
N ALA A 120 -6.38 -26.39 4.61
CA ALA A 120 -5.68 -27.21 3.61
C ALA A 120 -5.40 -28.65 4.05
N TRP A 121 -5.71 -28.97 5.32
CA TRP A 121 -5.30 -30.21 5.98
C TRP A 121 -6.52 -30.98 6.52
N CYS A 122 -6.49 -32.31 6.37
CA CYS A 122 -7.54 -33.21 6.90
C CYS A 122 -7.23 -33.61 8.35
N SER A 123 -5.97 -33.47 8.74
CA SER A 123 -5.47 -33.58 10.10
C SER A 123 -4.19 -32.76 10.22
N PRO A 124 -3.72 -32.44 11.43
CA PRO A 124 -2.45 -31.72 11.63
C PRO A 124 -1.19 -32.37 11.03
N THR A 125 -1.30 -33.55 10.43
CA THR A 125 -0.18 -34.25 9.79
C THR A 125 -0.44 -34.67 8.34
N GLU A 126 -1.65 -34.42 7.80
CA GLU A 126 -2.06 -34.91 6.48
C GLU A 126 -2.70 -33.79 5.64
N LEU A 127 -1.98 -33.38 4.59
CA LEU A 127 -2.43 -32.39 3.61
C LEU A 127 -3.49 -33.01 2.70
N CYS A 128 -4.58 -32.28 2.44
CA CYS A 128 -5.64 -32.71 1.53
C CYS A 128 -6.33 -31.52 0.86
N GLN A 129 -5.54 -30.69 0.18
CA GLN A 129 -6.02 -29.55 -0.59
C GLN A 129 -7.20 -29.84 -1.56
N PRO A 130 -7.30 -30.99 -2.24
CA PRO A 130 -8.42 -31.24 -3.16
C PRO A 130 -9.81 -31.28 -2.50
N SER A 131 -9.89 -31.41 -1.17
CA SER A 131 -11.15 -31.39 -0.40
C SER A 131 -11.26 -30.17 0.53
N TRP A 132 -10.38 -29.19 0.35
CA TRP A 132 -10.45 -27.91 1.04
C TRP A 132 -11.86 -27.27 0.91
N PRO A 133 -12.38 -26.58 1.95
CA PRO A 133 -11.75 -26.23 3.22
C PRO A 133 -11.81 -27.34 4.28
N ASN A 134 -12.03 -28.60 3.89
CA ASN A 134 -12.00 -29.77 4.80
C ASN A 134 -12.93 -29.67 6.02
N GLY A 135 -14.02 -28.91 5.89
CA GLY A 135 -15.05 -28.74 6.93
C GLY A 135 -14.84 -27.55 7.85
N PHE A 136 -13.77 -26.76 7.66
CA PHE A 136 -13.57 -25.50 8.37
C PHE A 136 -14.54 -24.42 7.92
N THR A 137 -14.91 -23.56 8.86
CA THR A 137 -15.58 -22.29 8.64
C THR A 137 -14.60 -21.13 8.85
N GLU A 138 -14.86 -19.98 8.21
CA GLU A 138 -14.08 -18.75 8.44
C GLU A 138 -14.11 -18.31 9.92
N GLU A 139 -15.27 -18.46 10.58
CA GLU A 139 -15.45 -18.13 12.01
C GLU A 139 -14.51 -18.92 12.93
N GLU A 140 -14.28 -20.21 12.64
CA GLU A 140 -13.38 -21.05 13.44
C GLU A 140 -11.92 -20.55 13.39
N LEU A 141 -11.46 -20.04 12.24
CA LEU A 141 -10.09 -19.53 12.10
C LEU A 141 -9.87 -18.26 12.91
N TYR A 142 -10.83 -17.32 12.84
CA TYR A 142 -10.77 -16.12 13.65
C TYR A 142 -10.89 -16.42 15.14
N GLN A 143 -11.70 -17.40 15.53
CA GLN A 143 -11.88 -17.76 16.93
C GLN A 143 -10.58 -18.27 17.58
N SER A 144 -9.79 -19.09 16.88
CA SER A 144 -8.48 -19.55 17.37
C SER A 144 -7.53 -18.38 17.64
N PHE A 145 -7.45 -17.42 16.71
CA PHE A 145 -6.66 -16.21 16.90
C PHE A 145 -7.20 -15.35 18.06
N PHE A 146 -8.52 -15.19 18.16
CA PHE A 146 -9.18 -14.42 19.22
C PHE A 146 -8.95 -14.99 20.62
N ASP A 147 -8.98 -16.31 20.75
CA ASP A 147 -8.69 -16.99 22.01
C ASP A 147 -7.23 -16.78 22.43
N PHE A 148 -6.28 -16.87 21.49
CA PHE A 148 -4.86 -16.57 21.74
C PHE A 148 -4.64 -15.10 22.12
N ALA A 149 -5.23 -14.17 21.36
CA ALA A 149 -5.04 -12.74 21.55
C ALA A 149 -5.88 -12.15 22.70
N GLY A 150 -6.82 -12.91 23.25
CA GLY A 150 -7.68 -12.48 24.35
C GLY A 150 -8.69 -11.38 23.97
N ARG A 151 -9.15 -11.35 22.71
CA ARG A 151 -10.01 -10.30 22.14
C ARG A 151 -10.89 -10.87 21.02
N ASP A 152 -11.98 -10.21 20.68
CA ASP A 152 -13.02 -10.67 19.73
C ASP A 152 -12.99 -9.95 18.37
N ARG A 153 -11.84 -9.36 18.02
CA ARG A 153 -11.63 -8.59 16.80
C ARG A 153 -10.17 -8.66 16.36
N VAL A 154 -9.90 -8.39 15.09
CA VAL A 154 -8.55 -8.49 14.47
C VAL A 154 -7.67 -7.24 14.65
N TYR A 155 -8.25 -6.11 15.03
CA TYR A 155 -7.53 -4.87 15.37
C TYR A 155 -7.75 -4.46 16.83
N ASP A 156 -6.70 -3.95 17.49
CA ASP A 156 -6.81 -3.49 18.88
C ASP A 156 -5.67 -2.55 19.26
N GLU A 157 -5.76 -1.96 20.46
CA GLU A 157 -4.73 -1.11 21.03
C GLU A 157 -4.44 -1.49 22.48
N ILE A 158 -3.15 -1.50 22.82
CA ILE A 158 -2.70 -1.42 24.22
C ILE A 158 -1.81 -0.19 24.41
N VAL A 159 -1.86 0.39 25.60
CA VAL A 159 -0.96 1.49 25.99
C VAL A 159 -0.13 1.03 27.18
N VAL A 160 1.18 0.90 26.99
CA VAL A 160 2.10 0.42 28.03
C VAL A 160 3.08 1.54 28.38
N ASP A 161 3.07 2.00 29.62
CA ASP A 161 3.89 3.13 30.11
C ASP A 161 3.81 4.39 29.19
N GLY A 162 2.63 4.63 28.59
CA GLY A 162 2.39 5.76 27.69
C GLY A 162 2.88 5.55 26.25
N ILE A 163 3.24 4.32 25.89
CA ILE A 163 3.57 3.87 24.53
C ILE A 163 2.33 3.22 23.93
N PRO A 164 1.66 3.85 22.94
CA PRO A 164 0.53 3.25 22.25
C PRO A 164 1.01 2.27 21.17
N LEU A 165 0.56 1.03 21.30
CA LEU A 165 0.76 -0.06 20.37
C LEU A 165 -0.59 -0.40 19.75
N ILE A 166 -0.67 -0.41 18.43
CA ILE A 166 -1.89 -0.66 17.66
C ILE A 166 -1.63 -1.82 16.70
N THR A 167 -2.60 -2.71 16.55
CA THR A 167 -2.61 -3.70 15.47
C THR A 167 -3.82 -3.52 14.57
N LEU A 168 -3.61 -3.75 13.28
CA LEU A 168 -4.63 -3.86 12.24
C LEU A 168 -4.63 -5.30 11.73
N GLY A 169 -5.73 -5.74 11.14
CA GLY A 169 -5.85 -7.09 10.60
C GLY A 169 -7.01 -7.23 9.63
N THR A 170 -6.93 -8.24 8.76
CA THR A 170 -7.99 -8.50 7.78
C THR A 170 -9.26 -8.98 8.46
N GLU A 171 -10.38 -8.32 8.18
CA GLU A 171 -11.69 -8.68 8.73
C GLU A 171 -12.42 -9.74 7.90
N ARG A 172 -11.85 -10.10 6.74
CA ARG A 172 -12.35 -11.16 5.85
C ARG A 172 -11.19 -11.93 5.24
N LEU A 173 -11.41 -13.22 5.01
CA LEU A 173 -10.50 -14.05 4.24
C LEU A 173 -10.95 -14.00 2.78
N MET A 174 -10.29 -13.15 1.99
CA MET A 174 -10.80 -12.70 0.69
C MET A 174 -11.03 -13.81 -0.33
N TRP A 175 -10.32 -14.92 -0.24
CA TRP A 175 -10.54 -16.07 -1.10
C TRP A 175 -11.94 -16.70 -0.96
N TRP A 176 -12.59 -16.56 0.21
CA TRP A 176 -13.97 -17.01 0.41
C TRP A 176 -14.97 -16.09 -0.31
N GLU A 177 -14.60 -14.83 -0.51
CA GLU A 177 -15.43 -13.81 -1.13
C GLU A 177 -15.21 -13.77 -2.66
N ASP A 178 -13.97 -13.90 -3.11
CA ASP A 178 -13.54 -13.95 -4.50
C ASP A 178 -12.37 -14.94 -4.65
N PRO A 179 -12.53 -16.06 -5.39
CA PRO A 179 -11.47 -17.05 -5.57
C PRO A 179 -10.23 -16.54 -6.31
N ASN A 180 -10.27 -15.35 -6.91
CA ASN A 180 -9.11 -14.70 -7.53
C ASN A 180 -8.32 -13.81 -6.55
N LEU A 181 -8.88 -13.52 -5.38
CA LEU A 181 -8.20 -12.81 -4.31
C LEU A 181 -7.67 -13.84 -3.31
N ASP A 182 -6.35 -14.00 -3.27
CA ASP A 182 -5.69 -14.93 -2.34
C ASP A 182 -5.62 -14.29 -0.93
N ASP A 183 -4.42 -14.11 -0.38
CA ASP A 183 -4.22 -13.53 0.94
C ASP A 183 -4.38 -11.97 0.99
N HIS A 184 -5.31 -11.42 0.20
CA HIS A 184 -5.57 -9.97 0.19
C HIS A 184 -6.23 -9.49 1.49
N ILE A 185 -5.95 -8.25 1.86
CA ILE A 185 -6.34 -7.65 3.14
C ILE A 185 -7.50 -6.70 2.97
N TYR A 186 -8.58 -7.00 3.69
CA TYR A 186 -9.76 -6.15 3.77
C TYR A 186 -9.84 -5.45 5.13
N LEU A 187 -9.85 -4.12 5.07
CA LEU A 187 -10.04 -3.21 6.20
C LEU A 187 -11.37 -2.47 6.02
N SER A 188 -12.27 -2.63 6.97
CA SER A 188 -13.56 -1.95 6.96
C SER A 188 -13.43 -0.45 7.24
N ASP A 189 -14.45 0.30 6.82
CA ASP A 189 -14.60 1.72 7.19
C ASP A 189 -14.60 1.91 8.72
N GLU A 190 -15.09 0.93 9.49
CA GLU A 190 -15.09 0.96 10.94
C GLU A 190 -13.67 0.86 11.50
N GLN A 191 -12.87 -0.10 11.02
CA GLN A 191 -11.47 -0.25 11.41
C GLN A 191 -10.63 0.98 11.03
N LEU A 192 -10.79 1.50 9.82
CA LEU A 192 -10.07 2.70 9.35
C LEU A 192 -10.48 3.96 10.13
N SER A 193 -11.77 4.14 10.40
CA SER A 193 -12.27 5.25 11.22
C SER A 193 -11.78 5.17 12.66
N TRP A 194 -11.74 3.95 13.23
CA TRP A 194 -11.19 3.70 14.55
C TRP A 194 -9.70 4.05 14.61
N LEU A 195 -8.89 3.60 13.64
CA LEU A 195 -7.47 3.92 13.55
C LEU A 195 -7.24 5.43 13.52
N ARG A 196 -7.94 6.15 12.64
CA ARG A 196 -7.85 7.62 12.56
C ARG A 196 -8.16 8.27 13.91
N ALA A 197 -9.19 7.82 14.61
CA ALA A 197 -9.54 8.34 15.93
C ALA A 197 -8.45 8.08 16.99
N ARG A 198 -7.77 6.93 16.95
CA ARG A 198 -6.64 6.61 17.83
C ARG A 198 -5.43 7.47 17.53
N LEU A 199 -5.04 7.60 16.26
CA LEU A 199 -3.94 8.47 15.84
C LEU A 199 -4.19 9.92 16.27
N ASP A 200 -5.40 10.44 16.04
CA ASP A 200 -5.80 11.76 16.50
C ASP A 200 -5.71 11.96 18.02
N HIS A 201 -5.99 10.91 18.80
CA HIS A 201 -5.87 10.97 20.26
C HIS A 201 -4.40 11.15 20.67
N HIS A 202 -3.52 10.29 20.17
CA HIS A 202 -2.10 10.29 20.54
C HIS A 202 -1.34 11.49 19.98
N THR A 203 -1.69 11.93 18.77
CA THR A 203 -1.09 13.14 18.19
C THR A 203 -1.37 14.39 18.99
N ARG A 204 -2.58 14.55 19.55
CA ARG A 204 -2.88 15.69 20.44
C ARG A 204 -2.02 15.70 21.71
N ASN A 205 -1.51 14.55 22.11
CA ASN A 205 -0.64 14.39 23.28
C ASN A 205 0.86 14.43 22.91
N GLY A 206 1.20 14.56 21.61
CA GLY A 206 2.59 14.56 21.14
C GLY A 206 3.28 13.20 21.27
N GLU A 207 2.52 12.10 21.30
CA GLU A 207 3.07 10.76 21.54
C GLU A 207 3.45 10.08 20.21
N PRO A 208 4.57 9.34 20.14
CA PRO A 208 4.81 8.44 19.02
C PRO A 208 3.78 7.32 19.02
N VAL A 209 3.41 6.80 17.84
CA VAL A 209 2.42 5.72 17.70
C VAL A 209 2.99 4.61 16.84
N PHE A 210 2.87 3.38 17.33
CA PHE A 210 3.40 2.19 16.67
C PHE A 210 2.25 1.30 16.23
N ILE A 211 2.16 1.08 14.93
CA ILE A 211 1.08 0.34 14.29
C ILE A 211 1.68 -0.90 13.65
N ALA A 212 1.06 -2.05 13.83
CA ALA A 212 1.42 -3.30 13.18
C ALA A 212 0.31 -3.72 12.22
N THR A 213 0.67 -3.98 10.97
CA THR A 213 -0.14 -4.71 9.99
C THR A 213 0.75 -5.79 9.40
N HIS A 214 0.29 -7.02 9.30
CA HIS A 214 1.17 -8.10 8.86
C HIS A 214 1.71 -7.85 7.45
N TYR A 215 0.84 -7.46 6.52
CA TYR A 215 1.21 -7.19 5.13
C TYR A 215 1.78 -5.79 4.93
N PRO A 216 2.85 -5.65 4.14
CA PRO A 216 3.38 -4.34 3.77
C PRO A 216 2.41 -3.59 2.86
N LEU A 217 2.51 -2.27 2.91
CA LEU A 217 1.94 -1.39 1.89
C LEU A 217 2.88 -1.39 0.67
N GLU A 218 2.34 -1.29 -0.53
CA GLU A 218 3.10 -1.21 -1.78
C GLU A 218 4.25 -0.17 -1.73
N ASN A 219 5.43 -0.51 -2.25
CA ASN A 219 6.59 0.39 -2.36
C ASN A 219 7.00 1.07 -1.03
N THR A 220 6.90 0.36 0.11
CA THR A 220 7.28 0.92 1.42
C THR A 220 8.51 0.27 2.04
N VAL A 221 8.67 -1.03 1.90
CA VAL A 221 9.76 -1.81 2.50
C VAL A 221 10.28 -2.88 1.53
N SER A 222 11.39 -3.55 1.88
CA SER A 222 11.96 -4.64 1.09
C SER A 222 10.91 -5.68 0.65
N ALA A 223 10.94 -6.00 -0.65
CA ALA A 223 10.03 -6.94 -1.33
C ALA A 223 8.54 -6.53 -1.29
N SER A 224 8.26 -5.23 -1.24
CA SER A 224 6.90 -4.68 -1.44
C SER A 224 6.76 -3.91 -2.76
N ASP A 225 7.71 -4.02 -3.69
CA ASP A 225 7.73 -3.26 -4.92
C ASP A 225 6.71 -3.76 -5.95
N GLY A 226 5.98 -2.81 -6.54
CA GLY A 226 4.92 -3.09 -7.51
C GLY A 226 3.89 -4.10 -6.98
N THR A 227 3.46 -5.02 -7.84
CA THR A 227 2.44 -6.04 -7.49
C THR A 227 2.80 -6.89 -6.28
N SER A 228 4.08 -7.04 -5.94
CA SER A 228 4.54 -7.79 -4.77
C SER A 228 4.14 -7.15 -3.43
N GLY A 229 3.70 -5.89 -3.42
CA GLY A 229 3.22 -5.20 -2.22
C GLY A 229 1.73 -4.82 -2.25
N GLN A 230 0.98 -5.23 -3.28
CA GLN A 230 -0.42 -4.85 -3.47
C GLN A 230 -1.38 -5.80 -2.73
N PHE A 231 -1.22 -5.91 -1.41
CA PHE A 231 -2.06 -6.80 -0.59
C PHE A 231 -3.34 -6.14 -0.07
N HIS A 232 -3.24 -4.85 0.28
CA HIS A 232 -4.34 -4.13 0.92
C HIS A 232 -5.32 -3.61 -0.12
N LEU A 233 -6.58 -4.04 -0.02
CA LEU A 233 -7.65 -3.53 -0.87
C LEU A 233 -7.97 -2.06 -0.58
N GLN A 234 -7.63 -1.58 0.62
CA GLN A 234 -7.76 -0.19 1.07
C GLN A 234 -6.39 0.47 1.27
N ASP A 235 -5.39 0.11 0.45
CA ASP A 235 -4.02 0.66 0.54
C ASP A 235 -4.02 2.21 0.51
N ARG A 236 -4.78 2.81 -0.42
CA ARG A 236 -4.85 4.27 -0.57
C ARG A 236 -5.42 4.95 0.67
N GLU A 237 -6.53 4.44 1.20
CA GLU A 237 -7.22 4.99 2.36
C GLU A 237 -6.35 4.87 3.62
N LEU A 238 -5.71 3.71 3.82
CA LEU A 238 -4.79 3.50 4.93
C LEU A 238 -3.58 4.43 4.82
N ARG A 239 -2.99 4.60 3.62
CA ARG A 239 -1.91 5.57 3.41
C ARG A 239 -2.34 6.99 3.69
N GLN A 240 -3.50 7.42 3.20
CA GLN A 240 -4.01 8.76 3.45
C GLN A 240 -4.18 9.01 4.95
N ILE A 241 -4.72 8.04 5.69
CA ILE A 241 -4.81 8.13 7.15
C ILE A 241 -3.41 8.28 7.74
N LEU A 242 -2.48 7.36 7.47
CA LEU A 242 -1.14 7.39 8.07
C LEU A 242 -0.33 8.64 7.68
N GLY A 243 -0.49 9.11 6.44
CA GLY A 243 0.18 10.29 5.89
C GLY A 243 -0.09 11.58 6.66
N ASP A 244 -1.21 11.67 7.37
CA ASP A 244 -1.55 12.82 8.23
C ASP A 244 -0.78 12.85 9.55
N TYR A 245 -0.13 11.74 9.93
CA TYR A 245 0.45 11.52 11.26
C TYR A 245 1.96 11.24 11.19
N PRO A 246 2.80 12.28 11.22
CA PRO A 246 4.23 12.11 10.99
C PRO A 246 5.01 11.34 12.06
N GLN A 247 4.42 11.14 13.23
CA GLN A 247 4.95 10.31 14.30
C GLN A 247 4.53 8.84 14.21
N ALA A 248 3.69 8.48 13.24
CA ALA A 248 3.24 7.10 13.05
C ALA A 248 4.39 6.26 12.49
N VAL A 249 4.59 5.10 13.11
CA VAL A 249 5.52 4.06 12.67
C VAL A 249 4.70 2.83 12.34
N LEU A 250 4.64 2.47 11.06
CA LEU A 250 3.98 1.26 10.56
C LEU A 250 5.01 0.13 10.47
N PHE A 251 4.81 -0.92 11.26
CA PHE A 251 5.52 -2.18 11.15
C PHE A 251 4.77 -3.13 10.20
N SER A 252 5.51 -3.74 9.27
CA SER A 252 5.03 -4.75 8.33
C SER A 252 6.00 -5.93 8.22
N SER A 253 5.47 -7.10 7.84
CA SER A 253 6.13 -8.41 7.88
C SER A 253 5.89 -9.15 6.56
N HIS A 254 5.56 -10.45 6.60
CA HIS A 254 5.14 -11.29 5.46
C HIS A 254 6.25 -11.64 4.46
N THR A 255 7.11 -10.68 4.10
CA THR A 255 8.11 -10.88 3.04
C THR A 255 9.34 -11.68 3.49
N HIS A 256 9.48 -11.93 4.80
CA HIS A 256 10.66 -12.54 5.44
C HIS A 256 11.99 -11.87 5.07
N SER A 257 11.92 -10.62 4.59
CA SER A 257 13.08 -9.91 4.08
C SER A 257 14.12 -9.74 5.18
N ASN A 258 15.39 -9.81 4.79
CA ASN A 258 16.47 -9.62 5.73
C ASN A 258 16.55 -8.14 6.13
N LEU A 259 16.60 -7.84 7.43
CA LEU A 259 16.70 -6.45 7.89
C LEU A 259 18.02 -5.74 7.54
N ARG A 260 18.97 -6.42 6.88
CA ARG A 260 20.19 -5.82 6.33
C ARG A 260 19.97 -5.10 5.00
N GLU A 261 18.82 -5.28 4.35
CA GLU A 261 18.50 -4.56 3.12
C GLU A 261 18.39 -3.04 3.40
N ASP A 262 18.79 -2.23 2.42
CA ASP A 262 18.87 -0.77 2.57
C ASP A 262 17.47 -0.14 2.73
N ASP A 263 16.44 -0.77 2.19
CA ASP A 263 15.03 -0.37 2.21
C ASP A 263 14.21 -1.09 3.30
N TRP A 264 14.86 -1.57 4.37
CA TRP A 264 14.17 -2.14 5.54
C TRP A 264 13.21 -1.14 6.21
N ALA A 265 13.43 0.16 6.02
CA ALA A 265 12.57 1.23 6.52
C ALA A 265 12.59 2.44 5.59
N THR A 266 11.41 3.06 5.38
CA THR A 266 11.23 4.20 4.48
C THR A 266 10.34 5.27 5.11
N ARG A 267 10.64 6.53 4.80
CA ARG A 267 9.73 7.65 5.09
C ARG A 267 8.75 7.81 3.92
N VAL A 268 7.48 7.54 4.16
CA VAL A 268 6.42 7.54 3.14
C VAL A 268 5.67 8.88 3.19
N LYS A 269 5.80 9.67 2.11
CA LYS A 269 5.03 10.90 1.93
C LYS A 269 3.79 10.62 1.10
N VAL A 270 2.69 11.23 1.49
CA VAL A 270 1.38 11.05 0.84
C VAL A 270 0.91 12.42 0.35
N PRO A 271 0.52 12.56 -0.93
CA PRO A 271 -0.08 13.80 -1.45
C PRO A 271 -1.24 14.27 -0.56
N GLY A 272 -1.30 15.57 -0.27
CA GLY A 272 -2.32 16.12 0.65
C GLY A 272 -2.08 15.83 2.14
N GLY A 273 -1.15 14.95 2.50
CA GLY A 273 -0.83 14.60 3.88
C GLY A 273 0.16 15.55 4.54
N HIS A 274 0.67 15.15 5.71
CA HIS A 274 1.69 15.90 6.42
C HIS A 274 3.00 15.91 5.61
N PRO A 275 3.71 17.05 5.48
CA PRO A 275 4.91 17.16 4.63
C PRO A 275 6.06 16.23 5.03
N ASP A 276 6.08 15.83 6.30
CA ASP A 276 7.04 14.86 6.80
C ASP A 276 6.67 13.42 6.48
N GLY A 277 5.40 13.08 6.20
CA GLY A 277 4.94 11.70 5.96
C GLY A 277 5.06 10.78 7.19
N PHE A 278 4.76 9.49 7.07
CA PHE A 278 4.91 8.50 8.15
C PHE A 278 6.14 7.59 7.92
N THR A 279 6.54 6.81 8.92
CA THR A 279 7.65 5.84 8.78
C THR A 279 7.09 4.43 8.60
N ALA A 280 7.49 3.72 7.54
CA ALA A 280 7.23 2.29 7.37
C ALA A 280 8.51 1.49 7.69
N VAL A 281 8.38 0.34 8.36
CA VAL A 281 9.49 -0.50 8.83
C VAL A 281 9.13 -1.97 8.63
N ASN A 282 10.04 -2.73 8.01
CA ASN A 282 9.94 -4.18 7.94
C ASN A 282 10.36 -4.77 9.30
N THR A 283 9.64 -5.77 9.82
CA THR A 283 9.97 -6.43 11.09
C THR A 283 11.05 -7.50 10.97
N GLY A 284 11.36 -7.93 9.73
CA GLY A 284 12.08 -9.16 9.47
C GLY A 284 11.27 -10.36 9.96
N ALA A 285 11.95 -11.49 10.13
CA ALA A 285 11.34 -12.72 10.58
C ALA A 285 12.14 -13.36 11.74
N VAL A 286 11.43 -13.95 12.69
CA VAL A 286 12.04 -14.82 13.72
C VAL A 286 12.76 -16.01 13.08
N LEU A 287 12.28 -16.48 11.92
CA LEU A 287 12.96 -17.47 11.08
C LEU A 287 14.41 -17.10 10.73
N ASN A 288 14.70 -15.80 10.59
CA ASN A 288 16.03 -15.28 10.31
C ASN A 288 16.85 -15.01 11.59
N ARG A 289 16.30 -15.32 12.78
CA ARG A 289 16.82 -14.95 14.10
C ARG A 289 17.06 -13.43 14.22
N GLN A 290 16.13 -12.64 13.70
CA GLN A 290 16.17 -11.17 13.77
C GLN A 290 15.09 -10.63 14.70
N VAL A 291 15.34 -9.48 15.32
CA VAL A 291 14.41 -8.79 16.22
C VAL A 291 14.58 -7.28 16.12
N ILE A 292 13.49 -6.56 16.32
CA ILE A 292 13.51 -5.11 16.50
C ILE A 292 13.30 -4.77 17.97
N GLN A 293 14.12 -3.86 18.50
CA GLN A 293 13.87 -3.19 19.78
C GLN A 293 13.58 -1.72 19.53
N VAL A 294 12.49 -1.25 20.13
CA VAL A 294 12.07 0.14 20.07
C VAL A 294 12.20 0.75 21.44
N THR A 295 13.02 1.78 21.57
CA THR A 295 13.10 2.60 22.79
C THR A 295 12.42 3.93 22.51
N ALA A 296 11.37 4.25 23.28
CA ALA A 296 10.55 5.44 23.09
C ALA A 296 10.65 6.41 24.28
N GLY A 297 10.55 7.69 23.97
CA GLY A 297 10.50 8.78 24.94
C GLY A 297 9.45 9.81 24.56
N SER A 298 9.58 11.01 25.13
CA SER A 298 8.65 12.11 24.86
C SER A 298 8.91 12.82 23.54
N ASP A 299 10.13 12.74 23.00
CA ASP A 299 10.55 13.44 21.79
C ASP A 299 10.66 12.53 20.55
N GLY A 300 10.34 11.23 20.68
CA GLY A 300 10.47 10.27 19.59
C GLY A 300 10.73 8.84 20.04
N ALA A 301 11.26 8.06 19.10
CA ALA A 301 11.69 6.70 19.34
C ALA A 301 12.93 6.35 18.53
N ARG A 302 13.73 5.44 19.07
CA ARG A 302 14.84 4.79 18.37
C ARG A 302 14.47 3.34 18.11
N ILE A 303 14.51 2.95 16.85
CA ILE A 303 14.18 1.62 16.33
C ILE A 303 15.49 0.99 15.90
N ARG A 304 15.85 -0.13 16.52
CA ARG A 304 17.07 -0.86 16.15
C ARG A 304 16.74 -2.30 15.82
N ALA A 305 17.35 -2.80 14.75
CA ALA A 305 17.25 -4.20 14.38
C ALA A 305 18.52 -4.94 14.75
N ARG A 306 18.39 -6.17 15.26
CA ARG A 306 19.50 -7.01 15.67
C ARG A 306 19.46 -8.35 14.96
N ASP A 307 20.61 -8.80 14.51
CA ASP A 307 20.88 -10.19 14.14
C ASP A 307 21.30 -10.94 15.42
N VAL A 308 20.40 -11.76 15.95
CA VAL A 308 20.61 -12.46 17.22
C VAL A 308 21.68 -13.54 17.07
N ALA A 309 21.72 -14.22 15.92
CA ALA A 309 22.71 -15.27 15.67
C ALA A 309 24.14 -14.70 15.58
N ALA A 310 24.30 -13.54 14.94
CA ALA A 310 25.59 -12.84 14.86
C ALA A 310 25.93 -12.06 16.14
N GLY A 311 24.92 -11.68 16.94
CA GLY A 311 25.07 -10.82 18.11
C GLY A 311 25.36 -9.35 17.74
N GLU A 312 24.84 -8.88 16.61
CA GLU A 312 25.16 -7.58 16.02
C GLU A 312 23.92 -6.71 15.84
N TRP A 313 24.02 -5.42 16.15
CA TRP A 313 23.06 -4.42 15.67
C TRP A 313 23.30 -4.18 14.18
N ILE A 314 22.24 -4.30 13.38
CA ILE A 314 22.31 -4.27 11.92
C ILE A 314 21.63 -3.05 11.32
N GLN A 315 20.71 -2.44 12.06
CA GLN A 315 20.03 -1.21 11.69
C GLN A 315 19.77 -0.33 12.90
N ASP A 316 19.69 0.98 12.66
CA ASP A 316 19.47 2.00 13.68
C ASP A 316 18.78 3.22 13.07
N LEU A 317 17.55 3.50 13.52
CA LEU A 317 16.71 4.57 13.03
C LEU A 317 16.14 5.38 14.19
N VAL A 318 16.17 6.70 14.10
CA VAL A 318 15.48 7.60 15.03
C VAL A 318 14.28 8.22 14.33
N VAL A 319 13.10 8.07 14.91
CA VAL A 319 11.85 8.69 14.47
C VAL A 319 11.44 9.73 15.52
N PRO A 320 11.64 11.04 15.24
CA PRO A 320 11.22 12.09 16.15
C PRO A 320 9.69 12.22 16.19
N THR A 321 9.14 12.64 17.33
CA THR A 321 7.79 13.19 17.37
C THR A 321 7.78 14.59 16.75
N VAL A 322 6.65 14.98 16.17
CA VAL A 322 6.43 16.36 15.75
C VAL A 322 5.70 17.11 16.87
N ASP A 323 6.15 18.32 17.20
CA ASP A 323 5.43 19.19 18.15
C ASP A 323 4.02 19.45 17.60
N PRO A 324 2.96 18.93 18.24
CA PRO A 324 1.61 19.11 17.74
C PRO A 324 1.18 20.58 17.74
N ALA A 325 1.87 21.44 18.50
CA ALA A 325 1.63 22.88 18.51
C ALA A 325 2.21 23.57 17.26
N GLU A 326 3.16 23.00 16.53
CA GLU A 326 3.62 23.62 15.30
C GLU A 326 2.51 23.60 14.23
N PRO A 327 2.33 24.69 13.45
CA PRO A 327 1.37 24.69 12.37
C PRO A 327 1.76 23.65 11.31
N ALA A 328 0.85 22.74 11.03
CA ALA A 328 0.99 21.76 9.96
C ALA A 328 -0.26 21.79 9.09
N SER A 329 -0.07 21.60 7.80
CA SER A 329 -1.17 21.60 6.83
C SER A 329 -0.81 20.74 5.64
N GLY A 330 -1.82 20.11 5.07
CA GLY A 330 -1.74 19.38 3.82
C GLY A 330 -2.42 20.18 2.71
N LEU A 331 -1.86 20.13 1.51
CA LEU A 331 -2.48 20.63 0.29
C LEU A 331 -2.45 19.52 -0.75
N LEU A 332 -3.61 19.13 -1.24
CA LEU A 332 -3.77 18.22 -2.37
C LEU A 332 -4.20 19.05 -3.57
N VAL A 333 -3.59 18.80 -4.73
CA VAL A 333 -3.96 19.42 -6.00
C VAL A 333 -4.03 18.31 -7.03
N GLU A 334 -5.22 18.07 -7.58
CA GLU A 334 -5.48 16.99 -8.53
C GLU A 334 -6.20 17.54 -9.77
N PRO A 335 -5.84 17.10 -10.98
CA PRO A 335 -6.59 17.42 -12.17
C PRO A 335 -7.76 16.43 -12.30
N SER A 336 -8.86 16.88 -12.90
CA SER A 336 -10.00 16.02 -13.22
C SER A 336 -9.65 14.92 -14.22
N GLN A 337 -8.55 15.08 -14.95
CA GLN A 337 -7.98 14.13 -15.89
C GLN A 337 -6.50 14.45 -16.17
N ASP A 338 -5.69 13.41 -16.32
CA ASP A 338 -4.25 13.55 -16.60
C ASP A 338 -3.96 14.08 -18.00
N ASN A 339 -4.89 13.87 -18.94
CA ASN A 339 -4.70 14.18 -20.36
C ASN A 339 -5.87 14.97 -20.94
N ILE A 340 -5.60 15.98 -21.74
CA ILE A 340 -6.61 16.75 -22.49
C ILE A 340 -6.28 16.82 -23.97
N ALA A 341 -7.32 16.87 -24.82
CA ALA A 341 -7.15 17.18 -26.23
C ALA A 341 -6.66 18.63 -26.43
N PRO A 342 -5.99 18.95 -27.56
CA PRO A 342 -5.66 20.31 -27.93
C PRO A 342 -6.88 21.25 -27.88
N GLY A 343 -6.77 22.34 -27.12
CA GLY A 343 -7.87 23.29 -26.91
C GLY A 343 -8.92 22.86 -25.86
N GLY A 344 -8.81 21.65 -25.31
CA GLY A 344 -9.65 21.17 -24.22
C GLY A 344 -9.36 21.90 -22.91
N SER A 345 -10.34 21.94 -22.00
CA SER A 345 -10.18 22.44 -20.64
C SER A 345 -10.03 21.30 -19.64
N VAL A 346 -9.38 21.57 -18.50
CA VAL A 346 -9.27 20.64 -17.37
C VAL A 346 -9.76 21.34 -16.10
N GLU A 347 -10.39 20.60 -15.19
CA GLU A 347 -10.69 21.13 -13.85
C GLU A 347 -9.54 20.76 -12.91
N ILE A 348 -9.09 21.71 -12.09
CA ILE A 348 -8.06 21.51 -11.08
C ILE A 348 -8.73 21.65 -9.72
N ASP A 349 -8.79 20.55 -9.00
CA ASP A 349 -9.31 20.45 -7.65
C ASP A 349 -8.18 20.67 -6.64
N ALA A 350 -8.45 21.47 -5.62
CA ALA A 350 -7.53 21.64 -4.51
C ALA A 350 -8.22 21.48 -3.16
N GLU A 351 -7.58 20.73 -2.28
CA GLU A 351 -8.02 20.49 -0.91
C GLU A 351 -6.95 20.91 0.08
N PHE A 352 -7.29 21.83 1.00
CA PHE A 352 -6.38 22.31 2.03
C PHE A 352 -6.89 21.96 3.43
N VAL A 353 -6.11 21.17 4.16
CA VAL A 353 -6.46 20.63 5.47
C VAL A 353 -5.49 21.13 6.54
N ASN A 354 -6.02 21.43 7.74
CA ASN A 354 -5.18 21.70 8.91
C ASN A 354 -4.80 20.39 9.61
N LEU A 355 -3.51 20.05 9.60
CA LEU A 355 -2.95 18.87 10.24
C LEU A 355 -2.27 19.19 11.58
N GLY A 356 -2.20 20.46 11.99
CA GLY A 356 -1.68 20.89 13.28
C GLY A 356 -2.78 21.04 14.34
N SER A 357 -2.40 21.14 15.62
CA SER A 357 -3.38 21.42 16.69
C SER A 357 -3.82 22.89 16.73
N LYS A 358 -3.00 23.81 16.22
CA LYS A 358 -3.33 25.24 16.15
C LYS A 358 -4.30 25.51 15.01
N ARG A 359 -5.38 26.23 15.31
CA ARG A 359 -6.34 26.68 14.29
C ARG A 359 -5.65 27.58 13.25
N LEU A 360 -5.81 27.25 11.97
CA LEU A 360 -5.43 28.13 10.86
C LEU A 360 -6.53 29.18 10.65
N ILE A 361 -6.14 30.43 10.43
CA ILE A 361 -7.07 31.55 10.27
C ILE A 361 -6.90 32.19 8.90
N HIS A 362 -7.99 32.65 8.30
CA HIS A 362 -7.98 33.26 6.97
C HIS A 362 -7.38 32.34 5.91
N ALA A 363 -7.69 31.04 6.00
CA ALA A 363 -7.38 30.08 4.95
C ALA A 363 -8.10 30.48 3.65
N GLY A 364 -7.39 30.37 2.53
CA GLY A 364 -7.89 30.58 1.19
C GLY A 364 -6.99 29.90 0.17
N LEU A 365 -7.56 29.57 -0.99
CA LEU A 365 -6.88 28.91 -2.09
C LEU A 365 -6.92 29.82 -3.32
N GLU A 366 -5.79 29.91 -4.03
CA GLU A 366 -5.63 30.73 -5.22
C GLU A 366 -4.89 29.95 -6.30
N PRO A 367 -5.39 29.86 -7.55
CA PRO A 367 -4.70 29.14 -8.60
C PRO A 367 -3.53 29.96 -9.13
N VAL A 368 -2.41 29.30 -9.41
CA VAL A 368 -1.29 29.85 -10.15
C VAL A 368 -1.50 29.53 -11.62
N VAL A 369 -1.98 30.53 -12.37
CA VAL A 369 -2.40 30.35 -13.76
C VAL A 369 -1.19 30.43 -14.70
N PRO A 370 -0.92 29.41 -15.53
CA PRO A 370 0.15 29.46 -16.51
C PRO A 370 -0.05 30.59 -17.52
N GLN A 371 1.04 31.02 -18.17
CA GLN A 371 0.97 32.16 -19.09
C GLN A 371 -0.04 31.91 -20.24
N GLY A 372 -1.02 32.80 -20.37
CA GLY A 372 -2.02 32.74 -21.44
C GLY A 372 -3.24 31.86 -21.14
N TRP A 373 -3.18 31.03 -20.10
CA TRP A 373 -4.31 30.25 -19.62
C TRP A 373 -5.33 31.13 -18.89
N GLN A 374 -6.58 30.67 -18.88
CA GLN A 374 -7.66 31.28 -18.10
C GLN A 374 -8.08 30.30 -17.00
N ALA A 375 -8.33 30.83 -15.81
CA ALA A 375 -8.87 30.06 -14.69
C ALA A 375 -10.23 30.64 -14.29
N GLU A 376 -11.27 29.82 -14.33
CA GLU A 376 -12.61 30.14 -13.85
C GLU A 376 -12.89 29.34 -12.58
N LEU A 377 -13.25 30.02 -11.48
CA LEU A 377 -13.67 29.33 -10.25
C LEU A 377 -15.01 28.64 -10.48
N VAL A 378 -15.03 27.32 -10.37
CA VAL A 378 -16.22 26.47 -10.55
C VAL A 378 -16.94 26.34 -9.21
N GLU A 379 -16.21 25.90 -8.18
CA GLU A 379 -16.73 25.67 -6.85
C GLU A 379 -15.72 26.12 -5.79
N GLN A 380 -16.23 26.57 -4.64
CA GLN A 380 -15.44 26.77 -3.44
C GLN A 380 -16.26 26.40 -2.21
N SER A 381 -15.67 25.60 -1.32
CA SER A 381 -16.35 25.12 -0.11
C SER A 381 -15.43 25.17 1.12
N GLY A 382 -16.05 25.02 2.30
CA GLY A 382 -15.35 24.94 3.58
C GLY A 382 -15.12 26.28 4.29
N PRO A 383 -14.61 26.23 5.53
CA PRO A 383 -14.46 27.40 6.38
C PRO A 383 -13.13 28.12 6.14
N LYS A 384 -13.10 29.44 6.37
CA LYS A 384 -11.85 30.22 6.39
C LYS A 384 -11.04 30.07 7.68
N HIS A 385 -11.57 29.33 8.64
CA HIS A 385 -10.95 29.03 9.92
C HIS A 385 -10.94 27.52 10.09
N LEU A 386 -9.76 26.92 10.02
CA LEU A 386 -9.60 25.47 10.01
C LEU A 386 -9.11 25.02 11.39
N ASP A 387 -9.97 24.35 12.16
CA ASP A 387 -9.52 23.51 13.27
C ASP A 387 -8.80 22.26 12.70
N ARG A 388 -8.12 21.47 13.55
CA ARG A 388 -7.48 20.21 13.10
C ARG A 388 -8.49 19.34 12.36
N GLY A 389 -8.11 18.84 11.20
CA GLY A 389 -8.93 17.99 10.32
C GLY A 389 -10.03 18.74 9.58
N ALA A 390 -10.18 20.06 9.77
CA ALA A 390 -11.08 20.85 8.97
C ALA A 390 -10.42 21.25 7.65
N THR A 391 -11.22 21.24 6.60
CA THR A 391 -10.78 21.39 5.22
C THR A 391 -11.51 22.53 4.51
N THR A 392 -10.81 23.22 3.61
CA THR A 392 -11.42 24.09 2.59
C THR A 392 -10.97 23.62 1.21
N SER A 393 -11.87 23.65 0.24
CA SER A 393 -11.60 23.19 -1.12
C SER A 393 -12.02 24.23 -2.16
N ALA A 394 -11.42 24.16 -3.34
CA ALA A 394 -11.80 24.95 -4.49
C ALA A 394 -11.44 24.22 -5.79
N THR A 395 -12.27 24.43 -6.81
CA THR A 395 -12.12 23.84 -8.14
C THR A 395 -12.05 24.96 -9.16
N TRP A 396 -11.05 24.91 -10.06
CA TRP A 396 -10.95 25.85 -11.18
C TRP A 396 -10.95 25.13 -12.51
N ARG A 397 -11.77 25.61 -13.44
CA ARG A 397 -11.66 25.24 -14.84
C ARG A 397 -10.54 26.03 -15.49
N MET A 398 -9.52 25.31 -15.94
CA MET A 398 -8.36 25.83 -16.68
C MET A 398 -8.63 25.69 -18.17
N THR A 399 -8.62 26.81 -18.89
CA THR A 399 -8.83 26.85 -20.35
C THR A 399 -7.55 27.35 -21.04
N PRO A 400 -7.04 26.60 -22.04
CA PRO A 400 -5.81 26.97 -22.73
C PRO A 400 -5.99 28.21 -23.63
N PRO A 401 -4.89 28.92 -23.95
CA PRO A 401 -4.89 29.89 -25.03
C PRO A 401 -5.11 29.19 -26.40
N GLU A 402 -5.63 29.95 -27.37
CA GLU A 402 -5.74 29.47 -28.76
C GLU A 402 -4.35 29.11 -29.31
N GLY A 403 -4.24 27.94 -29.96
CA GLY A 403 -2.99 27.46 -30.55
C GLY A 403 -1.94 27.01 -29.52
N VAL A 404 -2.36 26.59 -28.33
CA VAL A 404 -1.46 25.88 -27.40
C VAL A 404 -0.92 24.62 -28.06
N GLU A 405 0.38 24.39 -27.92
CA GLU A 405 1.05 23.20 -28.46
C GLU A 405 0.83 22.00 -27.52
N ALA A 406 0.90 20.80 -28.08
CA ALA A 406 0.90 19.56 -27.30
C ALA A 406 2.14 19.48 -26.38
N GLY A 407 1.98 18.80 -25.25
CA GLY A 407 3.02 18.64 -24.22
C GLY A 407 2.48 18.84 -22.81
N ASP A 408 3.38 18.72 -21.84
CA ASP A 408 3.03 18.76 -20.42
C ASP A 408 2.88 20.20 -19.92
N VAL A 409 1.82 20.43 -19.13
CA VAL A 409 1.48 21.72 -18.56
C VAL A 409 1.35 21.58 -17.05
N GLU A 410 2.15 22.33 -16.31
CA GLU A 410 2.09 22.39 -14.86
C GLU A 410 1.04 23.42 -14.41
N PHE A 411 0.13 22.99 -13.54
CA PHE A 411 -0.75 23.84 -12.76
C PHE A 411 -0.31 23.84 -11.31
N ALA A 412 -0.54 24.95 -10.61
CA ALA A 412 -0.29 25.00 -9.18
C ALA A 412 -1.42 25.72 -8.44
N VAL A 413 -1.56 25.45 -7.16
CA VAL A 413 -2.46 26.17 -6.26
C VAL A 413 -1.69 26.62 -5.03
N ASP A 414 -1.89 27.88 -4.65
CA ASP A 414 -1.40 28.45 -3.41
C ASP A 414 -2.49 28.34 -2.33
N ALA A 415 -2.23 27.60 -1.26
CA ALA A 415 -2.96 27.71 -0.01
C ALA A 415 -2.30 28.78 0.88
N VAL A 416 -3.08 29.79 1.26
CA VAL A 416 -2.61 30.88 2.12
C VAL A 416 -3.41 30.92 3.41
N HIS A 417 -2.73 30.99 4.55
CA HIS A 417 -3.36 31.25 5.84
C HIS A 417 -2.61 32.32 6.63
N GLY A 418 -3.32 33.08 7.48
CA GLY A 418 -2.80 34.22 8.22
C GLY A 418 -3.08 35.56 7.54
N ARG A 419 -2.40 36.63 7.96
CA ARG A 419 -2.59 37.99 7.41
C ARG A 419 -1.28 38.76 7.32
N GLY A 420 -1.16 39.57 6.26
CA GLY A 420 -0.05 40.49 6.06
C GLY A 420 1.29 39.77 6.06
N SER A 421 2.30 40.33 6.74
CA SER A 421 3.64 39.76 6.80
C SER A 421 3.76 38.46 7.63
N LYS A 422 2.65 37.96 8.19
CA LYS A 422 2.58 36.69 8.92
C LYS A 422 1.76 35.62 8.18
N ALA A 423 1.38 35.89 6.93
CA ALA A 423 0.74 34.88 6.12
C ALA A 423 1.76 33.80 5.75
N THR A 424 1.36 32.54 5.89
CA THR A 424 2.09 31.38 5.39
C THR A 424 1.44 30.96 4.08
N ARG A 425 2.27 30.52 3.14
CA ARG A 425 1.85 29.98 1.85
C ARG A 425 2.41 28.57 1.71
N VAL A 426 1.54 27.66 1.29
CA VAL A 426 1.88 26.31 0.82
C VAL A 426 1.48 26.27 -0.65
N THR A 427 2.35 25.75 -1.50
CA THR A 427 2.12 25.65 -2.94
C THR A 427 2.29 24.20 -3.32
N GLU A 428 1.32 23.65 -4.04
CA GLU A 428 1.39 22.31 -4.62
C GLU A 428 1.04 22.38 -6.10
N GLN A 429 1.62 21.45 -6.84
CA GLN A 429 1.60 21.41 -8.30
C GLN A 429 1.01 20.10 -8.79
N THR A 430 0.38 20.15 -9.95
CA THR A 430 0.01 18.97 -10.74
C THR A 430 0.36 19.21 -12.20
N GLU A 431 0.56 18.12 -12.94
CA GLU A 431 0.83 18.15 -14.37
C GLU A 431 -0.36 17.60 -15.14
N VAL A 432 -0.64 18.18 -16.30
CA VAL A 432 -1.63 17.69 -17.26
C VAL A 432 -0.98 17.68 -18.64
N GLN A 433 -1.13 16.58 -19.37
CA GLN A 433 -0.63 16.45 -20.73
C GLN A 433 -1.67 16.92 -21.75
N ILE A 434 -1.28 17.86 -22.61
CA ILE A 434 -2.00 18.12 -23.86
C ILE A 434 -1.53 17.08 -24.87
N VAL A 435 -2.42 16.18 -25.26
CA VAL A 435 -2.05 15.06 -26.13
C VAL A 435 -1.92 15.49 -27.59
N SER A 436 -1.08 14.77 -28.35
CA SER A 436 -1.02 14.87 -29.81
C SER A 436 -1.83 13.75 -30.46
N ALA A 437 -2.29 13.98 -31.69
CA ALA A 437 -2.85 12.91 -32.50
C ALA A 437 -1.83 11.76 -32.67
N PRO A 438 -2.25 10.49 -32.57
CA PRO A 438 -1.35 9.36 -32.83
C PRO A 438 -0.90 9.32 -34.30
N ALA A 439 0.26 8.70 -34.56
CA ALA A 439 0.80 8.56 -35.91
C ALA A 439 1.22 7.11 -36.21
N GLY A 440 0.95 6.66 -37.44
CA GLY A 440 1.25 5.30 -37.90
C GLY A 440 0.38 4.22 -37.26
N ASP A 441 0.90 2.99 -37.21
CA ASP A 441 0.23 1.87 -36.55
C ASP A 441 0.65 1.83 -35.07
N VAL A 442 -0.33 1.99 -34.17
CA VAL A 442 -0.09 2.09 -32.71
C VAL A 442 -1.09 1.26 -31.93
N PHE A 443 -0.65 0.68 -30.80
CA PHE A 443 -1.57 0.01 -29.87
C PHE A 443 -2.26 1.03 -28.98
N VAL A 444 -3.53 0.81 -28.70
CA VAL A 444 -4.32 1.67 -27.81
C VAL A 444 -3.72 1.72 -26.40
N SER A 445 -3.19 0.60 -25.92
CA SER A 445 -2.54 0.51 -24.61
C SER A 445 -1.24 1.33 -24.47
N ASP A 446 -0.69 1.84 -25.56
CA ASP A 446 0.49 2.73 -25.56
C ASP A 446 0.13 4.22 -25.60
N LEU A 447 -1.16 4.56 -25.74
CA LEU A 447 -1.61 5.94 -25.95
C LEU A 447 -2.16 6.59 -24.67
N PRO A 448 -2.03 7.91 -24.50
CA PRO A 448 -2.68 8.62 -23.40
C PRO A 448 -4.21 8.54 -23.55
N PHE A 449 -4.90 8.28 -22.44
CA PHE A 449 -6.37 8.27 -22.39
C PHE A 449 -6.86 9.63 -21.91
N LEU A 450 -7.81 10.23 -22.63
CA LEU A 450 -8.49 11.44 -22.17
C LEU A 450 -9.34 11.15 -20.93
N THR A 451 -10.05 10.02 -20.95
CA THR A 451 -10.80 9.48 -19.81
C THR A 451 -10.70 7.96 -19.81
N ALA A 452 -10.76 7.35 -18.62
CA ALA A 452 -10.84 5.91 -18.45
C ALA A 452 -11.68 5.60 -17.20
N GLU A 453 -12.85 5.03 -17.42
CA GLU A 453 -13.81 4.62 -16.40
C GLU A 453 -14.02 3.11 -16.48
N ASN A 454 -14.24 2.50 -15.31
CA ASN A 454 -14.41 1.07 -15.16
C ASN A 454 -15.36 0.79 -14.00
N GLY A 455 -16.07 -0.34 -14.03
CA GLY A 455 -16.97 -0.72 -12.95
C GLY A 455 -16.22 -1.11 -11.68
N VAL A 456 -15.07 -1.76 -11.82
CA VAL A 456 -14.20 -2.16 -10.70
C VAL A 456 -12.75 -1.88 -11.07
N GLY A 457 -12.05 -1.19 -10.16
CA GLY A 457 -10.66 -0.72 -10.31
C GLY A 457 -10.35 -0.05 -11.65
N PRO A 458 -9.08 -0.03 -12.08
CA PRO A 458 -8.66 0.71 -13.26
C PRO A 458 -8.81 -0.09 -14.56
N VAL A 459 -8.82 0.64 -15.68
CA VAL A 459 -8.55 0.05 -16.99
C VAL A 459 -7.07 -0.31 -17.07
N GLU A 460 -6.81 -1.59 -17.30
CA GLU A 460 -5.48 -2.19 -17.30
C GLU A 460 -4.89 -2.19 -18.70
N ARG A 461 -3.57 -1.99 -18.81
CA ARG A 461 -2.84 -1.90 -20.09
C ARG A 461 -1.98 -3.14 -20.27
N ASP A 462 -2.21 -3.87 -21.36
CA ASP A 462 -1.50 -5.12 -21.73
C ASP A 462 -1.66 -6.28 -20.74
N GLN A 463 -2.68 -6.18 -19.88
CA GLN A 463 -3.10 -7.19 -18.92
C GLN A 463 -4.61 -7.06 -18.68
N SER A 464 -5.24 -8.16 -18.25
CA SER A 464 -6.65 -8.20 -17.85
C SER A 464 -6.91 -7.27 -16.66
N ASN A 465 -8.16 -6.94 -16.37
CA ASN A 465 -8.47 -6.22 -15.13
C ASN A 465 -8.28 -7.18 -13.93
N GLY A 466 -7.47 -6.79 -12.94
CA GLY A 466 -7.18 -7.61 -11.76
C GLY A 466 -8.10 -7.34 -10.56
N ALA A 467 -9.22 -6.65 -10.78
CA ALA A 467 -10.15 -6.08 -9.80
C ALA A 467 -9.77 -4.66 -9.34
N ILE A 468 -9.15 -4.48 -8.17
CA ILE A 468 -9.14 -3.18 -7.47
C ILE A 468 -7.85 -2.39 -7.71
N GLY A 469 -6.71 -3.09 -7.79
CA GLY A 469 -5.38 -2.50 -7.87
C GLY A 469 -5.05 -1.99 -9.27
N ARG A 470 -3.96 -1.21 -9.39
CA ARG A 470 -3.34 -0.90 -10.68
C ARG A 470 -2.24 -1.91 -10.95
N ASN A 471 -2.16 -2.38 -12.18
CA ASN A 471 -1.19 -3.37 -12.62
C ASN A 471 -1.34 -4.74 -11.93
N ASP A 472 -2.52 -5.07 -11.39
CA ASP A 472 -2.81 -6.35 -10.69
C ASP A 472 -3.36 -7.47 -11.60
N GLY A 473 -3.53 -7.14 -12.88
CA GLY A 473 -4.03 -8.01 -13.94
C GLY A 473 -3.15 -9.21 -14.28
N HIS A 474 -3.74 -10.13 -15.04
CA HIS A 474 -3.06 -11.29 -15.63
C HIS A 474 -2.87 -11.07 -17.14
N PRO A 475 -2.18 -11.97 -17.88
CA PRO A 475 -2.18 -11.87 -19.34
C PRO A 475 -3.61 -11.82 -19.89
N LEU A 476 -3.87 -10.92 -20.84
CA LEU A 476 -5.16 -10.82 -21.53
C LEU A 476 -5.49 -12.15 -22.22
N THR A 477 -6.57 -12.81 -21.84
CA THR A 477 -6.88 -14.17 -22.33
C THR A 477 -8.36 -14.35 -22.61
N VAL A 478 -8.70 -14.73 -23.84
CA VAL A 478 -10.09 -15.01 -24.22
C VAL A 478 -10.18 -16.39 -24.86
N ASP A 479 -10.94 -17.32 -24.24
CA ASP A 479 -11.10 -18.70 -24.71
C ASP A 479 -9.75 -19.40 -24.97
N GLY A 480 -8.80 -19.18 -24.05
CA GLY A 480 -7.44 -19.71 -24.09
C GLY A 480 -6.50 -19.03 -25.09
N VAL A 481 -6.92 -17.97 -25.78
CA VAL A 481 -6.07 -17.16 -26.66
C VAL A 481 -5.49 -15.99 -25.89
N THR A 482 -4.16 -15.95 -25.75
CA THR A 482 -3.44 -14.87 -25.09
C THR A 482 -3.12 -13.72 -26.04
N TYR A 483 -3.31 -12.48 -25.59
CA TYR A 483 -2.94 -11.25 -26.29
C TYR A 483 -1.83 -10.51 -25.55
N GLU A 484 -0.74 -10.15 -26.25
CA GLU A 484 0.39 -9.41 -25.65
C GLU A 484 0.11 -7.91 -25.46
N LYS A 485 -0.88 -7.38 -26.18
CA LYS A 485 -1.24 -5.97 -26.18
C LYS A 485 -2.75 -5.83 -26.11
N GLY A 486 -3.25 -4.82 -25.41
CA GLY A 486 -4.68 -4.57 -25.32
C GLY A 486 -5.09 -3.88 -24.04
N LEU A 487 -6.39 -3.79 -23.79
CA LEU A 487 -6.95 -3.24 -22.55
C LEU A 487 -7.74 -4.32 -21.80
N GLY A 488 -7.48 -4.46 -20.50
CA GLY A 488 -8.30 -5.23 -19.59
C GLY A 488 -9.27 -4.31 -18.86
N THR A 489 -10.55 -4.66 -18.86
CA THR A 489 -11.63 -3.84 -18.28
C THR A 489 -12.57 -4.67 -17.43
N MET A 490 -13.43 -4.00 -16.66
CA MET A 490 -14.56 -4.61 -15.99
C MET A 490 -15.79 -3.73 -16.20
N ALA A 491 -16.87 -4.30 -16.74
CA ALA A 491 -18.05 -3.52 -17.09
C ALA A 491 -18.73 -2.86 -15.86
N PRO A 492 -19.51 -1.79 -16.06
CA PRO A 492 -19.47 -0.93 -17.25
C PRO A 492 -18.13 -0.20 -17.35
N SER A 493 -17.58 -0.09 -18.55
CA SER A 493 -16.30 0.57 -18.82
C SER A 493 -16.40 1.52 -19.99
N GLU A 494 -15.65 2.62 -19.93
CA GLU A 494 -15.49 3.58 -21.02
C GLU A 494 -14.06 4.16 -21.04
N THR A 495 -13.38 4.03 -22.18
CA THR A 495 -12.06 4.67 -22.40
C THR A 495 -12.12 5.58 -23.62
N THR A 496 -11.72 6.84 -23.46
CA THR A 496 -11.72 7.85 -24.53
C THR A 496 -10.29 8.20 -24.97
N LEU A 497 -10.04 8.21 -26.27
CA LEU A 497 -8.78 8.62 -26.88
C LEU A 497 -8.97 9.82 -27.81
N TYR A 498 -7.95 10.68 -27.87
CA TYR A 498 -7.85 11.71 -28.89
C TYR A 498 -7.25 11.11 -30.17
N LEU A 499 -7.92 11.32 -31.30
CA LEU A 499 -7.46 10.90 -32.63
C LEU A 499 -7.06 12.08 -33.51
N GLY A 500 -7.63 13.27 -33.27
CA GLY A 500 -7.33 14.48 -34.04
C GLY A 500 -7.68 14.42 -35.52
N GLY A 501 -8.58 13.51 -35.92
CA GLY A 501 -8.91 13.26 -37.34
C GLY A 501 -7.82 12.56 -38.15
N GLU A 502 -6.73 12.12 -37.51
CA GLU A 502 -5.57 11.54 -38.21
C GLU A 502 -5.65 10.00 -38.32
N CYS A 503 -6.62 9.36 -37.67
CA CYS A 503 -6.73 7.90 -37.62
C CYS A 503 -7.83 7.35 -38.54
N ALA A 504 -7.48 6.41 -39.42
CA ALA A 504 -8.38 5.87 -40.43
C ALA A 504 -9.16 4.64 -39.98
N ARG A 505 -8.55 3.78 -39.14
CA ARG A 505 -9.13 2.50 -38.71
C ARG A 505 -8.79 2.17 -37.26
N PHE A 506 -9.71 1.45 -36.63
CA PHE A 506 -9.50 0.76 -35.35
C PHE A 506 -9.79 -0.73 -35.52
N ALA A 507 -8.95 -1.59 -34.94
CA ALA A 507 -9.13 -3.04 -34.95
C ALA A 507 -8.80 -3.65 -33.59
N ALA A 508 -9.55 -4.67 -33.19
CA ALA A 508 -9.37 -5.41 -31.94
C ALA A 508 -9.99 -6.83 -32.04
N SER A 509 -9.64 -7.69 -31.09
CA SER A 509 -10.34 -8.93 -30.77
C SER A 509 -10.95 -8.78 -29.37
N VAL A 510 -12.27 -8.86 -29.24
CA VAL A 510 -12.93 -8.60 -27.96
C VAL A 510 -13.59 -9.84 -27.37
N GLY A 511 -13.57 -9.97 -26.04
CA GLY A 511 -14.26 -11.05 -25.34
C GLY A 511 -14.18 -10.96 -23.82
N ILE A 512 -14.91 -11.85 -23.14
CA ILE A 512 -14.79 -12.02 -21.68
C ILE A 512 -13.43 -12.65 -21.38
N ASP A 513 -12.70 -12.08 -20.42
CA ASP A 513 -11.39 -12.62 -20.00
C ASP A 513 -11.56 -13.94 -19.25
N ASP A 514 -10.59 -14.84 -19.41
CA ASP A 514 -10.62 -16.19 -18.83
C ASP A 514 -10.51 -16.19 -17.29
N ARG A 515 -10.22 -15.05 -16.65
CA ARG A 515 -10.37 -14.84 -15.19
C ARG A 515 -11.82 -14.94 -14.73
N ALA A 516 -12.78 -14.56 -15.58
CA ALA A 516 -14.18 -14.76 -15.26
C ALA A 516 -14.44 -16.28 -15.09
N PRO A 517 -15.16 -16.71 -14.03
CA PRO A 517 -15.56 -18.10 -13.88
C PRO A 517 -16.24 -18.58 -15.15
N GLN A 518 -15.71 -19.64 -15.74
CA GLN A 518 -16.31 -20.25 -16.91
C GLN A 518 -17.25 -21.37 -16.47
N SER A 519 -18.37 -21.54 -17.17
CA SER A 519 -19.29 -22.69 -16.97
C SER A 519 -18.59 -24.06 -17.05
N SER A 520 -17.40 -24.12 -17.65
CA SER A 520 -16.53 -25.30 -17.73
C SER A 520 -15.77 -25.63 -16.43
N GLN A 521 -15.69 -24.70 -15.46
CA GLN A 521 -14.85 -24.81 -14.25
C GLN A 521 -15.50 -25.56 -13.08
N ASN A 522 -16.71 -26.14 -13.24
CA ASN A 522 -17.36 -26.99 -12.22
C ASN A 522 -17.50 -26.27 -10.84
N ARG A 523 -17.90 -24.99 -10.85
CA ARG A 523 -18.16 -24.21 -9.62
C ARG A 523 -19.46 -24.68 -8.94
N PRO A 524 -19.55 -24.72 -7.60
CA PRO A 524 -20.82 -24.87 -6.89
C PRO A 524 -21.75 -23.70 -7.21
N ASP A 525 -23.00 -23.99 -7.55
CA ASP A 525 -24.04 -22.97 -7.79
C ASP A 525 -24.28 -22.14 -6.52
N ASP A 526 -23.78 -20.92 -6.51
CA ASP A 526 -23.94 -19.92 -5.44
C ASP A 526 -25.05 -18.91 -5.75
N GLY A 527 -25.84 -19.16 -6.82
CA GLY A 527 -26.90 -18.29 -7.27
C GLY A 527 -26.46 -17.05 -8.06
N ARG A 528 -25.16 -16.88 -8.35
CA ARG A 528 -24.62 -15.71 -9.08
C ARG A 528 -24.40 -15.95 -10.59
N GLY A 529 -24.69 -17.14 -11.11
CA GLY A 529 -24.51 -17.47 -12.53
C GLY A 529 -23.07 -17.83 -12.92
N ASP A 530 -22.91 -18.49 -14.07
CA ASP A 530 -21.62 -19.00 -14.56
C ASP A 530 -20.98 -18.04 -15.59
N GLY A 531 -20.51 -16.88 -15.13
CA GLY A 531 -19.68 -15.95 -15.90
C GLY A 531 -20.36 -14.63 -16.31
N GLY A 532 -19.57 -13.71 -16.88
CA GLY A 532 -20.02 -12.37 -17.28
C GLY A 532 -20.69 -12.31 -18.65
N ASP A 533 -21.48 -11.26 -18.85
CA ASP A 533 -22.31 -10.97 -20.01
C ASP A 533 -22.12 -9.49 -20.39
N VAL A 534 -21.42 -9.22 -21.50
CA VAL A 534 -21.07 -7.85 -21.89
C VAL A 534 -21.46 -7.50 -23.32
N VAL A 535 -21.52 -6.19 -23.60
CA VAL A 535 -21.55 -5.68 -24.98
C VAL A 535 -20.42 -4.70 -25.21
N PHE A 536 -19.56 -5.00 -26.17
CA PHE A 536 -18.51 -4.10 -26.64
C PHE A 536 -19.07 -3.15 -27.70
N GLN A 537 -18.76 -1.87 -27.56
CA GLN A 537 -19.16 -0.83 -28.50
C GLN A 537 -17.98 0.06 -28.85
N VAL A 538 -17.93 0.48 -30.11
CA VAL A 538 -16.95 1.45 -30.59
C VAL A 538 -17.67 2.66 -31.13
N TRP A 539 -17.32 3.82 -30.59
CA TRP A 539 -17.87 5.11 -30.98
C TRP A 539 -16.76 5.99 -31.56
N ALA A 540 -17.02 6.53 -32.75
CA ALA A 540 -16.19 7.53 -33.39
C ALA A 540 -16.93 8.87 -33.25
N ASP A 541 -16.38 9.77 -32.44
CA ASP A 541 -17.10 10.92 -31.88
C ASP A 541 -18.44 10.49 -31.24
N ASP A 542 -19.56 11.04 -31.71
CA ASP A 542 -20.91 10.74 -31.23
C ASP A 542 -21.60 9.59 -32.01
N GLU A 543 -20.91 8.94 -32.96
CA GLU A 543 -21.48 7.88 -33.79
C GLU A 543 -20.98 6.50 -33.37
N LYS A 544 -21.90 5.60 -32.99
CA LYS A 544 -21.57 4.18 -32.79
C LYS A 544 -21.31 3.50 -34.13
N VAL A 545 -20.04 3.21 -34.41
CA VAL A 545 -19.59 2.58 -35.66
C VAL A 545 -19.59 1.05 -35.59
N TRP A 546 -19.60 0.48 -34.38
CA TRP A 546 -19.65 -0.97 -34.19
C TRP A 546 -20.21 -1.39 -32.82
N ASP A 547 -20.77 -2.59 -32.78
CA ASP A 547 -21.41 -3.23 -31.62
C ASP A 547 -21.21 -4.74 -31.74
N SER A 548 -20.74 -5.39 -30.68
CA SER A 548 -20.53 -6.84 -30.68
C SER A 548 -21.83 -7.63 -30.66
N GLY A 549 -22.92 -7.08 -30.15
CA GLY A 549 -24.00 -7.83 -29.49
C GLY A 549 -23.54 -8.45 -28.18
N LEU A 550 -24.43 -9.13 -27.45
CA LEU A 550 -24.10 -9.81 -26.19
C LEU A 550 -22.97 -10.82 -26.39
N VAL A 551 -21.93 -10.77 -25.55
CA VAL A 551 -20.80 -11.69 -25.46
C VAL A 551 -20.83 -12.30 -24.06
N SER A 552 -20.90 -13.63 -24.00
CA SER A 552 -20.96 -14.37 -22.73
C SER A 552 -19.65 -15.10 -22.46
N SER A 553 -19.39 -15.41 -21.19
CA SER A 553 -18.24 -16.22 -20.75
C SER A 553 -18.13 -17.56 -21.51
N GLY A 554 -16.91 -17.91 -21.93
CA GLY A 554 -16.60 -19.12 -22.70
C GLY A 554 -16.89 -19.03 -24.20
N GLU A 555 -17.37 -17.89 -24.71
CA GLU A 555 -17.35 -17.61 -26.14
C GLU A 555 -15.95 -17.18 -26.62
N GLY A 556 -15.54 -17.64 -27.79
CA GLY A 556 -14.31 -17.18 -28.42
C GLY A 556 -14.35 -15.69 -28.81
N ALA A 557 -13.18 -15.07 -28.88
CA ALA A 557 -13.05 -13.65 -29.19
C ALA A 557 -13.73 -13.25 -30.51
N ARG A 558 -14.35 -12.06 -30.52
CA ARG A 558 -14.96 -11.44 -31.69
C ARG A 558 -13.99 -10.43 -32.30
N ASP A 559 -13.49 -10.72 -33.50
CA ASP A 559 -12.64 -9.80 -34.25
C ASP A 559 -13.44 -8.65 -34.86
N MET A 560 -12.87 -7.45 -34.82
CA MET A 560 -13.45 -6.25 -35.40
C MET A 560 -12.39 -5.39 -36.10
N ASP A 561 -12.79 -4.69 -37.16
CA ASP A 561 -11.94 -3.78 -37.93
C ASP A 561 -12.79 -2.72 -38.66
N VAL A 562 -12.84 -1.52 -38.11
CA VAL A 562 -13.83 -0.48 -38.43
C VAL A 562 -13.15 0.79 -38.95
N HIS A 563 -13.85 1.52 -39.82
CA HIS A 563 -13.43 2.85 -40.24
C HIS A 563 -13.83 3.90 -39.21
N LEU A 564 -12.96 4.87 -38.97
CA LEU A 564 -13.16 5.93 -37.96
C LEU A 564 -13.65 7.25 -38.55
N ASN A 565 -13.80 7.34 -39.89
CA ASN A 565 -14.40 8.49 -40.58
C ASN A 565 -13.77 9.86 -40.22
N ASP A 566 -12.44 9.91 -40.05
CA ASP A 566 -11.70 11.11 -39.65
C ASP A 566 -12.18 11.71 -38.32
N ALA A 567 -12.64 10.85 -37.39
CA ALA A 567 -13.13 11.27 -36.08
C ALA A 567 -12.04 11.95 -35.22
N GLU A 568 -12.48 12.89 -34.38
CA GLU A 568 -11.63 13.58 -33.42
C GLU A 568 -11.34 12.72 -32.19
N THR A 569 -12.30 11.86 -31.82
CA THR A 569 -12.23 11.01 -30.62
C THR A 569 -12.69 9.58 -30.89
N LEU A 570 -12.11 8.64 -30.15
CA LEU A 570 -12.52 7.24 -30.09
C LEU A 570 -12.97 6.91 -28.66
N ARG A 571 -14.18 6.36 -28.51
CA ARG A 571 -14.63 5.80 -27.22
C ARG A 571 -14.81 4.29 -27.35
N LEU A 572 -14.13 3.56 -26.49
CA LEU A 572 -14.24 2.11 -26.31
C LEU A 572 -15.11 1.85 -25.09
N VAL A 573 -16.27 1.23 -25.29
CA VAL A 573 -17.28 1.05 -24.25
C VAL A 573 -17.58 -0.44 -24.06
N VAL A 574 -17.65 -0.88 -22.81
CA VAL A 574 -18.15 -2.20 -22.41
C VAL A 574 -19.36 -2.00 -21.51
N THR A 575 -20.52 -2.52 -21.90
CA THR A 575 -21.74 -2.46 -21.07
C THR A 575 -21.91 -3.76 -20.29
N ASP A 576 -22.71 -3.71 -19.23
CA ASP A 576 -23.01 -4.78 -18.26
C ASP A 576 -24.04 -5.82 -18.74
N GLY A 577 -24.22 -5.99 -20.06
CA GLY A 577 -25.15 -6.99 -20.63
C GLY A 577 -26.65 -6.81 -20.34
N GLY A 578 -27.02 -5.96 -19.37
CA GLY A 578 -28.34 -5.89 -18.75
C GLY A 578 -28.52 -6.71 -17.47
N ASP A 579 -27.47 -7.27 -16.87
CA ASP A 579 -27.52 -8.19 -15.72
C ASP A 579 -26.57 -7.84 -14.55
N GLU A 580 -26.24 -6.55 -14.39
CA GLU A 580 -25.22 -6.06 -13.46
C GLU A 580 -23.82 -6.50 -13.89
N ASN A 581 -22.75 -6.19 -13.13
CA ASN A 581 -21.38 -6.36 -13.61
C ASN A 581 -20.66 -7.60 -13.07
N TRP A 582 -21.39 -8.62 -12.65
CA TRP A 582 -20.80 -9.81 -12.03
C TRP A 582 -19.94 -10.56 -13.05
N TRP A 583 -18.63 -10.67 -12.78
CA TRP A 583 -17.68 -11.39 -13.62
C TRP A 583 -17.47 -10.81 -15.03
N ASP A 584 -17.85 -9.55 -15.26
CA ASP A 584 -17.71 -8.84 -16.54
C ASP A 584 -16.27 -8.38 -16.83
N TYR A 585 -15.29 -9.22 -16.52
CA TYR A 585 -13.91 -9.01 -16.95
C TYR A 585 -13.87 -9.11 -18.48
N ALA A 586 -13.48 -8.02 -19.12
CA ALA A 586 -13.65 -7.83 -20.55
C ALA A 586 -12.37 -7.29 -21.19
N ASP A 587 -11.92 -7.95 -22.24
CA ASP A 587 -10.66 -7.67 -22.89
C ASP A 587 -10.84 -7.07 -24.29
N TRP A 588 -10.06 -6.02 -24.56
CA TRP A 588 -9.79 -5.48 -25.89
C TRP A 588 -8.43 -5.99 -26.38
N GLY A 589 -8.35 -7.25 -26.80
CA GLY A 589 -7.14 -7.89 -27.31
C GLY A 589 -6.62 -7.29 -28.61
N GLN A 590 -5.31 -7.06 -28.69
CA GLN A 590 -4.60 -6.46 -29.83
C GLN A 590 -5.22 -5.16 -30.37
N ALA A 591 -5.88 -4.38 -29.49
CA ALA A 591 -6.51 -3.12 -29.83
C ALA A 591 -5.51 -2.13 -30.44
N ARG A 592 -5.71 -1.77 -31.71
CA ARG A 592 -4.77 -0.94 -32.47
C ARG A 592 -5.47 0.05 -33.39
N LEU A 593 -4.78 1.17 -33.63
CA LEU A 593 -5.15 2.22 -34.57
C LEU A 593 -4.19 2.20 -35.76
N THR A 594 -4.71 2.55 -36.94
CA THR A 594 -3.92 2.90 -38.12
C THR A 594 -4.16 4.37 -38.46
N CYS A 595 -3.14 5.20 -38.25
CA CYS A 595 -3.20 6.64 -38.42
C CYS A 595 -2.25 7.14 -39.53
N ALA A 596 -2.46 8.39 -39.94
CA ALA A 596 -1.54 9.11 -40.83
C ALA A 596 -0.13 9.13 -40.22
N GLY A 597 0.88 9.23 -41.07
CA GLY A 597 2.29 9.16 -40.69
C GLY A 597 3.08 10.41 -41.03
#